data_AF-A0A916HSK2-F1
#
_entry.id   AF-A0A916HSK2-F1
#
_cell.length_a   1.000
_cell.length_b   1.000
_cell.length_c   1.000
_cell.angle_alpha   90.00
_cell.angle_beta   90.00
_cell.angle_gamma   90.00
#
_symmetry.space_group_name_H-M   'P 1'
#
loop_
_entity.id
_entity.type
_entity.pdbx_description
1 polymer ?
#
loop_
_entity_poly.entity_id
_entity_poly.type
_entity_poly.pdbx_seq_one_letter_code
_entity_poly.pdbx_strand_id
1 'polypeptide(L)' 'MKSKGVHFLEEPREESRGMVAAFSDLYGNKRDWLELKKRGKQASFDPSNET' A
#
# COMPACT_ATOMS: atom_id res chain seq x y z
N MET A 1 18.09 0.12 -9.27
CA MET A 1 18.05 -0.11 -7.80
C MET A 1 18.89 -1.33 -7.47
N LYS A 2 19.79 -1.27 -6.48
CA LYS A 2 20.61 -2.43 -6.09
C LYS A 2 19.73 -3.44 -5.36
N SER A 3 19.51 -4.60 -5.96
CA SER A 3 18.82 -5.74 -5.37
C SER A 3 19.65 -6.27 -4.19
N LYS A 4 19.28 -5.89 -2.96
CA LYS A 4 19.84 -6.47 -1.72
C LYS A 4 19.29 -7.89 -1.49
N GLY A 5 19.27 -8.70 -2.54
CA GLY A 5 18.67 -10.03 -2.61
C GLY A 5 17.15 -10.06 -2.41
N VAL A 6 16.50 -8.97 -2.84
CA VAL A 6 15.05 -8.92 -3.03
C VAL A 6 14.79 -8.93 -4.53
N HIS A 7 13.94 -9.84 -4.99
CA HIS A 7 13.57 -10.00 -6.40
C HIS A 7 12.12 -9.56 -6.59
N PHE A 8 11.90 -8.44 -7.27
CA PHE A 8 10.55 -8.01 -7.63
C PHE A 8 9.97 -8.96 -8.68
N LEU A 9 8.73 -9.42 -8.45
CA LEU A 9 8.03 -10.37 -9.32
C LEU A 9 7.18 -9.63 -10.37
N GLU A 10 6.71 -8.43 -10.00
CA GLU A 10 5.86 -7.55 -10.82
C GLU A 10 6.27 -6.09 -10.59
N GLU A 11 5.96 -5.22 -11.55
CA GLU A 11 6.09 -3.78 -11.33
C GLU A 11 5.07 -3.30 -10.27
N PRO A 12 5.41 -2.32 -9.43
CA PRO A 12 4.45 -1.74 -8.50
C PRO A 12 3.18 -1.26 -9.22
N ARG A 13 2.02 -1.62 -8.69
CA ARG A 13 0.72 -1.34 -9.31
C ARG A 13 -0.24 -0.66 -8.34
N GLU A 14 -1.04 0.25 -8.87
CA GLU A 14 -2.04 0.97 -8.08
C GLU A 14 -3.30 0.12 -7.89
N GLU A 15 -3.74 0.02 -6.64
CA GLU A 15 -4.92 -0.69 -6.19
C GLU A 15 -5.86 0.26 -5.43
N SER A 16 -7.10 -0.18 -5.22
CA SER A 16 -8.12 0.60 -4.49
C SER A 16 -7.63 1.12 -3.12
N ARG A 17 -6.84 0.31 -2.40
CA ARG A 17 -6.30 0.63 -1.07
C ARG A 17 -4.95 1.34 -1.10
N GLY A 18 -4.27 1.41 -2.25
CA GLY A 18 -2.93 2.01 -2.36
C GLY A 18 -2.01 1.31 -3.33
N MET A 19 -0.70 1.52 -3.19
CA MET A 19 0.30 0.93 -4.09
C MET A 19 0.69 -0.46 -3.59
N VAL A 20 0.71 -1.44 -4.48
CA VAL A 20 1.11 -2.82 -4.17
C VAL A 20 2.34 -3.20 -4.98
N ALA A 21 3.33 -3.82 -4.32
CA ALA A 21 4.50 -4.39 -4.99
C ALA A 21 4.72 -5.84 -4.52
N ALA A 22 4.82 -6.77 -5.48
CA ALA A 22 5.08 -8.18 -5.21
C ALA A 22 6.58 -8.50 -5.35
N PHE A 23 7.15 -9.20 -4.37
CA PHE A 23 8.56 -9.59 -4.39
C PHE A 23 8.82 -10.93 -3.70
N SER A 24 9.98 -11.52 -4.00
CA SER A 24 10.56 -12.65 -3.28
C SER A 24 11.73 -12.17 -2.42
N ASP A 25 11.76 -12.61 -1.16
CA ASP A 25 12.90 -12.41 -0.26
C ASP A 25 14.06 -13.37 -0.58
N LEU A 26 15.15 -13.25 0.20
CA LEU A 26 16.37 -14.06 0.10
C LEU A 26 16.13 -15.58 0.29
N TYR A 27 15.02 -15.96 0.91
CA TYR A 27 14.67 -17.35 1.21
C TYR A 27 13.66 -17.93 0.20
N GLY A 28 13.29 -17.15 -0.82
CA GLY A 28 12.28 -17.56 -1.80
C GLY A 28 10.84 -17.34 -1.34
N ASN A 29 10.61 -16.69 -0.19
CA ASN A 29 9.25 -16.40 0.25
C ASN A 29 8.67 -15.24 -0.57
N LYS A 30 7.48 -15.46 -1.12
CA LYS A 30 6.72 -14.44 -1.84
C LYS A 30 5.93 -13.57 -0.86
N ARG A 31 6.00 -12.26 -1.02
CA ARG A 31 5.34 -11.27 -0.18
C ARG A 31 4.81 -10.11 -1.03
N ASP A 32 3.72 -9.53 -0.57
CA ASP A 32 3.19 -8.27 -1.08
C ASP A 32 3.48 -7.15 -0.09
N TRP A 33 4.00 -6.02 -0.59
CA TRP A 33 4.08 -4.78 0.18
C TRP A 33 2.94 -3.85 -0.24
N LEU A 34 2.21 -3.32 0.75
CA LEU A 34 1.12 -2.37 0.54
C LEU A 34 1.48 -1.02 1.16
N GLU A 35 1.55 0.01 0.34
CA GLU A 35 1.53 1.41 0.79
C GLU A 35 0.09 1.91 0.76
N LEU A 36 -0.53 2.13 1.93
CA LEU A 36 -1.93 2.55 2.03
C LEU A 36 -2.12 4.01 1.57
N LYS A 37 -3.21 4.26 0.84
CA LYS A 37 -3.68 5.63 0.58
C LYS A 37 -3.96 6.30 1.94
N LYS A 38 -3.46 7.52 2.11
CA LYS A 38 -3.81 8.33 3.28
C LYS A 38 -5.34 8.44 3.31
N ARG A 39 -5.95 8.01 4.41
CA ARG A 39 -7.34 8.37 4.68
C ARG A 39 -7.37 9.90 4.70
N GLY A 40 -8.18 10.50 3.83
CA GLY A 40 -8.49 11.91 3.94
C GLY A 40 -8.96 12.20 5.36
N LYS A 41 -8.74 13.41 5.88
CA LYS A 41 -9.34 13.81 7.17
C LYS A 41 -10.82 13.48 7.06
N GLN A 42 -11.27 12.50 7.83
CA GLN A 42 -12.69 12.24 8.02
C GLN A 42 -13.25 13.60 8.44
N ALA A 43 -14.13 14.19 7.64
CA ALA A 43 -14.84 15.39 8.07
C ALA A 43 -15.41 15.03 9.43
N SER A 44 -14.99 15.76 10.47
CA SER A 44 -15.55 15.63 11.80
C SER A 44 -17.05 15.74 11.63
N PHE A 45 -17.78 14.68 11.98
CA PHE A 45 -19.22 14.74 12.08
C PHE A 45 -19.52 15.87 13.06
N ASP A 46 -20.05 16.98 12.54
CA ASP A 46 -20.52 18.10 13.33
C ASP A 46 -22.03 17.92 13.54
N PRO A 47 -22.47 17.43 14.71
CA PRO A 47 -23.88 17.20 14.98
C PRO A 47 -24.71 18.48 15.09
N SER A 48 -24.12 19.69 15.03
CA SER A 48 -24.88 20.94 15.16
C SER A 48 -25.57 21.41 13.88
N ASN A 49 -25.47 20.68 12.77
CA ASN A 49 -25.99 21.11 11.47
C ASN A 49 -27.30 20.42 11.01
N GLU A 50 -27.96 19.65 11.88
CA GLU A 50 -29.36 19.25 11.68
C GLU A 50 -30.27 20.25 12.41
N THR A 51 -30.94 21.11 11.63
CA THR A 51 -32.05 21.97 12.06
C THR A 51 -33.34 21.44 11.46
#